data_AF-A0A090RLM4-F1
#
_entry.id   AF-A0A090RLM4-F1
#
_cell.length_a   1.000
_cell.length_b   1.000
_cell.length_c   1.000
_cell.angle_alpha   90.00
_cell.angle_beta   90.00
_cell.angle_gamma   90.00
#
_symmetry.space_group_name_H-M   'P 1'
#
loop_
_entity.id
_entity.type
_entity.pdbx_description
1 polymer ?
#
loop_
_entity_poly.entity_id
_entity_poly.type
_entity_poly.pdbx_seq_one_letter_code
_entity_poly.pdbx_strand_id
1 'polypeptide(L)'
;MGEAELVAQGVAAMREVVDIPVSVKTRIGIDDQDSYEFLTDFIGIVSEKGGCKDFTIHARKAWLSGLSPKENREIPPLDYPRVYQLKRDFPHLTMAINGGVKTMEEIEAHLQHMDGVMVGREAYQNLTCWLKSTSACLAAAIR
;
A
#
# COMPACT_ATOMS: atom_id res chain seq x y z
N MET A 1 12.33 2.44 1.27
CA MET A 1 12.56 2.00 -0.12
C MET A 1 14.03 2.05 -0.48
N GLY A 2 14.72 3.19 -0.34
CA GLY A 2 16.13 3.32 -0.72
C GLY A 2 17.11 2.38 0.00
N GLU A 3 16.71 1.83 1.15
CA GLU A 3 17.51 0.86 1.91
C GLU A 3 16.67 -0.37 2.27
N ALA A 4 16.41 -1.24 1.28
CA ALA A 4 15.54 -2.41 1.45
C ALA A 4 16.01 -3.36 2.57
N GLU A 5 17.32 -3.62 2.65
CA GLU A 5 17.93 -4.48 3.67
C GLU A 5 17.72 -3.93 5.09
N LEU A 6 17.90 -2.62 5.28
CA LEU A 6 17.69 -1.98 6.57
C LEU A 6 16.22 -2.06 7.00
N VAL A 7 15.30 -1.88 6.06
CA VAL A 7 13.86 -2.05 6.32
C VAL A 7 13.56 -3.49 6.73
N ALA A 8 14.11 -4.48 6.03
CA ALA A 8 13.91 -5.90 6.36
C ALA A 8 14.42 -6.24 7.76
N GLN A 9 15.61 -5.76 8.13
CA GLN A 9 16.16 -5.92 9.49
C GLN A 9 15.26 -5.28 10.54
N GLY A 10 14.75 -4.07 10.29
CA GLY A 10 13.81 -3.40 11.18
C GLY A 10 12.50 -4.19 11.36
N VAL A 11 11.94 -4.72 10.27
CA VAL A 11 10.73 -5.55 10.34
C VAL A 11 10.98 -6.85 11.11
N ALA A 12 12.09 -7.53 10.85
CA ALA A 12 12.46 -8.74 11.60
C ALA A 12 12.57 -8.46 13.11
N ALA A 13 13.31 -7.41 13.48
CA ALA A 13 13.49 -7.02 14.88
C ALA A 13 12.17 -6.66 15.58
N MET A 14 11.25 -5.97 14.88
CA MET A 14 9.91 -5.69 15.43
C MET A 14 9.12 -6.99 15.66
N ARG A 15 9.16 -7.92 14.70
CA ARG A 15 8.44 -9.21 14.78
C ARG A 15 8.98 -10.15 15.86
N GLU A 16 10.26 -10.03 16.21
CA GLU A 16 10.85 -10.84 17.29
C GLU A 16 10.28 -10.51 18.68
N VAL A 17 9.72 -9.31 18.86
CA VAL A 17 9.28 -8.82 20.17
C VAL A 17 7.78 -8.61 20.29
N VAL A 18 7.00 -8.92 19.24
CA VAL A 18 5.53 -8.80 19.25
C VAL A 18 4.86 -10.01 18.62
N ASP A 19 3.69 -10.39 19.16
CA ASP A 19 2.86 -11.47 18.59
C ASP A 19 1.86 -10.97 17.53
N ILE A 20 1.70 -9.65 17.40
CA ILE A 20 0.79 -9.05 16.41
C ILE A 20 1.46 -8.92 15.04
N PRO A 21 0.69 -8.94 13.93
CA PRO A 21 1.25 -8.76 12.60
C PRO A 21 1.96 -7.41 12.45
N VAL A 22 3.16 -7.44 11.85
CA VAL A 22 3.92 -6.25 11.44
C VAL A 22 3.77 -6.09 9.93
N SER A 23 3.16 -4.98 9.51
CA SER A 23 2.91 -4.67 8.09
C SER A 23 3.79 -3.52 7.60
N VAL A 24 4.03 -3.43 6.28
CA VAL A 24 4.78 -2.33 5.66
C VAL A 24 3.90 -1.54 4.70
N LYS A 25 3.85 -0.21 4.90
CA LYS A 25 3.24 0.72 3.95
C LYS A 25 4.33 1.45 3.17
N THR A 26 4.28 1.38 1.85
CA THR A 26 5.29 1.99 0.98
C THR A 26 4.69 2.68 -0.25
N ARG A 27 5.53 3.30 -1.06
CA ARG A 27 5.22 3.86 -2.38
C ARG A 27 5.74 2.92 -3.48
N ILE A 28 5.44 3.23 -4.73
CA ILE A 28 5.90 2.45 -5.91
C ILE A 28 7.30 2.87 -6.42
N GLY A 29 7.93 3.85 -5.77
CA GLY A 29 9.25 4.37 -6.14
C GLY A 29 9.62 5.62 -5.35
N ILE A 30 10.90 6.00 -5.38
CA ILE A 30 11.42 7.23 -4.80
C ILE A 30 12.40 7.91 -5.78
N ASP A 31 12.31 9.22 -5.95
CA ASP A 31 13.17 10.00 -6.87
C ASP A 31 13.36 9.27 -8.20
N ASP A 32 14.58 9.07 -8.70
CA ASP A 32 14.84 8.34 -9.96
C ASP A 32 14.85 6.81 -9.80
N GLN A 33 14.66 6.29 -8.59
CA GLN A 33 14.50 4.86 -8.31
C GLN A 33 13.00 4.49 -8.36
N ASP A 34 12.46 4.34 -9.56
CA ASP A 34 11.05 4.04 -9.79
C ASP A 34 10.81 2.98 -10.87
N SER A 35 11.80 2.12 -11.15
CA SER A 35 11.61 0.96 -12.01
C SER A 35 10.71 -0.10 -11.34
N TYR A 36 10.11 -0.97 -12.14
CA TYR A 36 9.33 -2.09 -11.60
C TYR A 36 10.21 -3.07 -10.84
N GLU A 37 11.41 -3.37 -11.36
CA GLU A 37 12.43 -4.20 -10.71
C GLU A 37 12.80 -3.66 -9.31
N PHE A 38 13.03 -2.35 -9.19
CA PHE A 38 13.30 -1.73 -7.90
C PHE A 38 12.17 -1.95 -6.87
N LEU A 39 10.91 -1.88 -7.32
CA LEU A 39 9.76 -2.16 -6.47
C LEU A 39 9.68 -3.64 -6.09
N THR A 40 9.84 -4.56 -7.04
CA THR A 40 9.78 -6.00 -6.77
C THR A 40 10.92 -6.47 -5.86
N ASP A 41 12.13 -5.93 -6.05
CA ASP A 41 13.29 -6.23 -5.20
C ASP A 41 13.05 -5.77 -3.76
N PHE A 42 12.52 -4.55 -3.59
CA PHE A 42 12.16 -4.04 -2.27
C PHE A 42 11.14 -4.94 -1.58
N ILE A 43 10.09 -5.35 -2.29
CA ILE A 43 9.03 -6.22 -1.72
C ILE A 43 9.58 -7.60 -1.39
N GLY A 44 10.38 -8.20 -2.29
CA GLY A 44 11.02 -9.49 -2.09
C GLY A 44 11.93 -9.49 -0.86
N ILE A 45 12.86 -8.54 -0.77
CA ILE A 45 13.80 -8.42 0.36
C ILE A 45 13.06 -8.28 1.69
N VAL A 46 12.08 -7.37 1.77
CA VAL A 46 11.34 -7.11 3.00
C VAL A 46 10.44 -8.29 3.38
N SER A 47 9.87 -9.00 2.41
CA SER A 47 9.07 -10.21 2.63
C SER A 47 9.92 -11.41 3.07
N GLU A 48 11.03 -11.67 2.39
CA GLU A 48 11.85 -12.88 2.60
C GLU A 48 12.72 -12.75 3.85
N LYS A 49 13.43 -11.63 4.01
CA LYS A 49 14.36 -11.40 5.13
C LYS A 49 13.68 -10.81 6.35
N GLY A 50 12.71 -9.92 6.15
CA GLY A 50 11.91 -9.34 7.24
C GLY A 50 10.76 -10.25 7.68
N GLY A 51 10.32 -11.17 6.81
CA GLY A 51 9.14 -12.00 7.01
C GLY A 51 7.82 -11.22 7.02
N CYS A 52 7.81 -10.01 6.43
CA CYS A 52 6.59 -9.22 6.24
C CYS A 52 5.64 -9.93 5.29
N LYS A 53 4.36 -10.06 5.66
CA LYS A 53 3.32 -10.67 4.80
C LYS A 53 2.27 -9.69 4.31
N ASP A 54 2.11 -8.57 4.99
CA ASP A 54 1.08 -7.57 4.72
C ASP A 54 1.70 -6.26 4.25
N PHE A 55 1.32 -5.84 3.04
CA PHE A 55 1.80 -4.62 2.43
C PHE A 55 0.66 -3.68 2.06
N THR A 56 0.85 -2.38 2.28
CA THR A 56 0.00 -1.35 1.68
C THR A 56 0.80 -0.51 0.70
N ILE A 57 0.40 -0.53 -0.57
CA ILE A 57 1.14 0.12 -1.65
C ILE A 57 0.41 1.39 -2.07
N HIS A 58 1.03 2.53 -1.79
CA HIS A 58 0.57 3.81 -2.36
C HIS A 58 1.01 3.88 -3.82
N ALA A 59 0.05 3.97 -4.74
CA ALA A 59 0.25 3.93 -6.18
C ALA A 59 0.90 5.19 -6.79
N ARG A 60 1.68 5.95 -6.02
CA ARG A 60 2.48 7.10 -6.50
C ARG A 60 3.91 6.94 -6.03
N LYS A 61 4.89 7.31 -6.86
CA LYS A 61 6.27 7.52 -6.37
C LYS A 61 6.33 8.71 -5.42
N ALA A 62 7.38 8.81 -4.61
CA ALA A 62 7.71 10.04 -3.89
C ALA A 62 8.91 10.74 -4.52
N TRP A 63 8.90 12.06 -4.49
CA TRP A 63 10.08 12.89 -4.65
C TRP A 63 10.52 13.32 -3.25
N LEU A 64 11.68 12.84 -2.80
CA LEU A 64 12.22 13.15 -1.47
C LEU A 64 12.85 14.55 -1.44
N SER A 65 13.19 15.07 -2.61
CA SER A 65 13.64 16.46 -2.81
C SER A 65 12.75 17.19 -3.82
N GLY A 66 12.70 18.52 -3.73
CA GLY A 66 12.02 19.38 -4.71
C GLY A 66 10.51 19.51 -4.55
N LEU A 67 9.81 18.58 -3.89
CA LEU A 67 8.36 18.66 -3.63
C LEU A 67 8.03 18.62 -2.13
N SER A 68 7.06 19.44 -1.72
CA SER A 68 6.47 19.36 -0.38
C SER A 68 5.67 18.05 -0.17
N PRO A 69 5.37 17.67 1.09
CA PRO A 69 4.50 16.52 1.38
C PRO A 69 3.10 16.62 0.78
N LYS A 70 2.56 17.84 0.57
CA LYS A 70 1.27 18.03 -0.11
C LYS A 70 1.40 17.73 -1.59
N GLU A 71 2.38 18.33 -2.26
CA GLU A 71 2.65 18.13 -3.69
C GLU A 71 2.96 16.68 -4.02
N ASN A 72 3.70 15.98 -3.16
CA ASN A 72 3.96 14.55 -3.27
C ASN A 72 2.70 13.66 -3.29
N ARG A 73 1.54 14.18 -2.88
CA ARG A 73 0.25 13.47 -2.91
C ARG A 73 -0.65 13.89 -4.08
N GLU A 74 -0.22 14.87 -4.87
CA GLU A 74 -1.05 15.53 -5.90
C GLU A 74 -0.36 15.54 -7.26
N ILE A 75 0.95 15.77 -7.31
CA ILE A 75 1.72 15.93 -8.56
C ILE A 75 2.11 14.59 -9.21
N PRO A 76 2.81 13.63 -8.57
CA PRO A 76 3.30 12.44 -9.27
C PRO A 76 2.13 11.52 -9.64
N PRO A 77 1.91 11.13 -10.89
CA PRO A 77 0.69 10.43 -11.29
C PRO A 77 0.46 9.11 -10.52
N LEU A 78 -0.81 8.69 -10.45
CA LEU A 78 -1.18 7.38 -9.94
C LEU A 78 -0.89 6.31 -11.00
N ASP A 79 -0.34 5.18 -10.57
CA ASP A 79 -0.08 4.00 -11.40
C ASP A 79 -0.65 2.75 -10.71
N TYR A 80 -1.98 2.61 -10.77
CA TYR A 80 -2.68 1.43 -10.26
C TYR A 80 -2.33 0.13 -11.00
N PRO A 81 -2.19 0.11 -12.35
CA PRO A 81 -1.81 -1.10 -13.08
C PRO A 81 -0.52 -1.74 -12.56
N ARG A 82 0.47 -0.93 -12.19
CA ARG A 82 1.71 -1.43 -11.57
C ARG A 82 1.49 -2.12 -10.23
N VAL A 83 0.60 -1.58 -9.38
CA VAL A 83 0.26 -2.22 -8.09
C VAL A 83 -0.50 -3.53 -8.32
N TYR A 84 -1.38 -3.59 -9.32
CA TYR A 84 -2.06 -4.84 -9.66
C TYR A 84 -1.10 -5.90 -10.20
N GLN A 85 -0.11 -5.49 -11.01
CA GLN A 85 0.94 -6.39 -11.48
C GLN A 85 1.74 -6.94 -10.30
N LEU A 86 2.09 -6.07 -9.34
CA LEU A 86 2.78 -6.50 -8.12
C LEU A 86 2.00 -7.55 -7.34
N LYS A 87 0.67 -7.39 -7.18
CA LYS A 87 -0.17 -8.40 -6.52
C LYS A 87 -0.22 -9.73 -7.29
N ARG A 88 -0.22 -9.69 -8.63
CA ARG A 88 -0.14 -10.91 -9.46
C ARG A 88 1.18 -11.65 -9.30
N ASP A 89 2.28 -10.91 -9.18
CA ASP A 89 3.62 -11.50 -9.06
C ASP A 89 3.90 -12.04 -7.65
N PHE A 90 3.23 -11.49 -6.63
CA PHE A 90 3.32 -11.93 -5.23
C PHE A 90 1.95 -12.39 -4.69
N PRO A 91 1.35 -13.46 -5.26
CA PRO A 91 -0.01 -13.88 -4.89
C PRO A 91 -0.11 -14.38 -3.44
N HIS A 92 1.02 -14.79 -2.85
CA HIS A 92 1.13 -15.29 -1.48
C HIS A 92 1.23 -14.19 -0.40
N LEU A 93 1.35 -12.91 -0.79
CA LEU A 93 1.36 -11.77 0.12
C LEU A 93 0.00 -11.08 0.12
N THR A 94 -0.41 -10.55 1.27
CA THR A 94 -1.60 -9.69 1.38
C THR A 94 -1.21 -8.27 0.98
N MET A 95 -1.87 -7.71 -0.03
CA MET A 95 -1.60 -6.36 -0.51
C MET A 95 -2.86 -5.51 -0.59
N ALA A 96 -2.80 -4.35 0.05
CA ALA A 96 -3.80 -3.30 -0.09
C ALA A 96 -3.29 -2.17 -0.99
N ILE A 97 -4.15 -1.64 -1.86
CA ILE A 97 -3.83 -0.46 -2.67
C ILE A 97 -4.22 0.83 -1.95
N ASN A 98 -3.45 1.89 -2.18
CA ASN A 98 -3.68 3.20 -1.59
C ASN A 98 -3.39 4.34 -2.58
N GLY A 99 -4.08 5.46 -2.34
CA GLY A 99 -3.84 6.73 -3.00
C GLY A 99 -4.92 7.04 -4.04
N GLY A 100 -5.60 8.18 -3.89
CA GLY A 100 -6.52 8.68 -4.92
C GLY A 100 -7.93 8.09 -4.93
N VAL A 101 -8.23 7.08 -4.12
CA VAL A 101 -9.56 6.47 -4.00
C VAL A 101 -10.52 7.36 -3.22
N LYS A 102 -11.68 7.65 -3.81
CA LYS A 102 -12.69 8.60 -3.32
C LYS A 102 -14.09 8.03 -3.18
N THR A 103 -14.45 7.00 -3.96
CA THR A 103 -15.82 6.47 -3.97
C THR A 103 -15.87 4.98 -3.65
N MET A 104 -17.06 4.49 -3.31
CA MET A 104 -17.27 3.06 -3.05
C MET A 104 -17.10 2.23 -4.33
N GLU A 105 -17.52 2.76 -5.46
CA GLU A 105 -17.37 2.11 -6.77
C GLU A 105 -15.89 1.94 -7.13
N GLU A 106 -15.05 2.93 -6.82
CA GLU A 106 -13.61 2.81 -6.99
C GLU A 106 -13.00 1.75 -6.07
N ILE A 107 -13.47 1.64 -4.82
CA ILE A 107 -13.05 0.59 -3.89
C ILE A 107 -13.41 -0.79 -4.45
N GLU A 108 -14.65 -1.00 -4.87
CA GLU A 108 -15.13 -2.26 -5.43
C GLU A 108 -14.34 -2.66 -6.68
N ALA A 109 -14.00 -1.69 -7.54
CA ALA A 109 -13.16 -1.90 -8.71
C ALA A 109 -11.74 -2.34 -8.32
N HIS A 110 -11.13 -1.70 -7.32
CA HIS A 110 -9.81 -2.09 -6.82
C HIS A 110 -9.80 -3.49 -6.17
N LEU A 111 -10.86 -3.85 -5.44
CA LEU A 111 -11.00 -5.16 -4.80
C LEU A 111 -11.16 -6.32 -5.79
N GLN A 112 -11.41 -6.06 -7.07
CA GLN A 112 -11.32 -7.11 -8.11
C GLN A 112 -9.88 -7.55 -8.39
N HIS A 113 -8.88 -6.80 -7.93
CA HIS A 113 -7.46 -7.03 -8.23
C HIS A 113 -6.58 -7.14 -6.98
N MET A 114 -7.05 -6.65 -5.84
CA MET A 114 -6.27 -6.47 -4.61
C MET A 114 -6.99 -7.06 -3.42
N ASP A 115 -6.25 -7.42 -2.36
CA ASP A 115 -6.85 -7.99 -1.15
C ASP A 115 -7.49 -6.91 -0.25
N GLY A 116 -7.14 -5.64 -0.48
CA GLY A 116 -7.68 -4.53 0.29
C GLY A 116 -7.50 -3.16 -0.37
N VAL A 117 -8.20 -2.18 0.18
CA VAL A 117 -8.09 -0.78 -0.21
C VAL A 117 -7.95 0.07 1.05
N MET A 118 -6.88 0.86 1.12
CA MET A 118 -6.69 1.83 2.19
C MET A 118 -7.10 3.21 1.70
N VAL A 119 -8.03 3.85 2.40
CA VAL A 119 -8.46 5.21 2.10
C VAL A 119 -8.03 6.18 3.19
N GLY A 120 -7.44 7.31 2.75
CA GLY A 120 -6.87 8.33 3.64
C GLY A 120 -7.71 9.61 3.67
N ARG A 121 -7.34 10.60 2.85
CA ARG A 121 -7.96 11.95 2.84
C ARG A 121 -9.48 11.91 2.72
N GLU A 122 -10.01 11.05 1.85
CA GLU A 122 -11.45 10.97 1.63
C GLU A 122 -12.22 10.56 2.90
N ALA A 123 -11.68 9.61 3.67
CA ALA A 123 -12.27 9.17 4.93
C ALA A 123 -12.40 10.31 5.95
N TYR A 124 -11.43 11.24 5.92
CA TYR A 124 -11.45 12.42 6.77
C TYR A 124 -12.36 13.53 6.24
N GLN A 125 -12.33 13.78 4.93
CA GLN A 125 -13.00 14.92 4.30
C GLN A 125 -14.51 14.70 4.09
N ASN A 126 -14.92 13.46 3.83
CA ASN A 126 -16.30 13.11 3.49
C ASN A 126 -16.83 11.98 4.38
N LEU A 127 -16.70 12.12 5.70
CA LEU A 127 -17.05 11.09 6.69
C LEU A 127 -18.44 10.46 6.49
N THR A 128 -19.41 11.24 6.00
CA THR A 128 -20.79 10.78 5.76
C THR A 128 -20.92 9.72 4.67
N CYS A 129 -20.02 9.63 3.68
CA CYS A 129 -20.06 8.54 2.70
C CYS A 129 -19.59 7.20 3.30
N TRP A 130 -18.70 7.25 4.30
CA TRP A 130 -18.15 6.08 5.00
C TRP A 130 -19.07 5.51 6.09
N LEU A 131 -19.80 6.38 6.79
CA LEU A 131 -20.74 5.94 7.83
C LEU A 131 -21.95 5.18 7.28
N LYS A 132 -22.26 5.32 5.98
CA LYS A 132 -23.36 4.58 5.32
C LYS A 132 -22.92 3.18 4.86
N SER A 133 -21.64 2.98 4.55
CA SER A 133 -21.11 1.72 4.04
C SER A 133 -20.74 0.71 5.13
N THR A 134 -20.56 1.13 6.39
CA THR A 134 -20.30 0.21 7.52
C THR A 134 -21.44 -0.79 7.76
N SER A 135 -22.69 -0.45 7.41
CA SER A 135 -23.80 -1.42 7.46
C SER A 135 -23.70 -2.51 6.40
N ALA A 136 -23.01 -2.26 5.28
CA ALA A 136 -22.80 -3.23 4.20
C ALA A 136 -21.47 -4.01 4.37
N CYS A 137 -20.39 -3.35 4.80
CA CYS A 137 -19.08 -4.00 4.98
C CYS A 137 -19.02 -4.94 6.19
N LEU A 138 -19.73 -4.67 7.30
CA LEU A 138 -19.72 -5.57 8.46
C LEU A 138 -20.43 -6.91 8.16
N ALA A 139 -21.39 -6.92 7.23
CA ALA A 139 -22.10 -8.14 6.84
C ALA A 139 -21.26 -9.07 5.92
N ALA A 140 -20.25 -8.53 5.24
CA ALA A 140 -19.38 -9.30 4.34
C ALA A 140 -18.14 -9.89 5.04
N ALA A 141 -17.72 -9.34 6.18
CA ALA A 141 -16.56 -9.81 6.95
C ALA A 141 -16.85 -10.96 7.94
N ILE A 142 -18.11 -11.43 8.02
CA ILE A 142 -18.54 -12.55 8.88
C ILE A 142 -19.09 -13.71 8.02
N ARG A 143 -18.46 -13.99 6.87
CA ARG A 143 -18.66 -15.23 6.12
C ARG A 143 -17.33 -15.86 5.76
#